data_AF-A0A179B1S4-F1
#
_entry.id   AF-A0A179B1S4-F1
#
_cell.length_a   1.000
_cell.length_b   1.000
_cell.length_c   1.000
_cell.angle_alpha   90.00
_cell.angle_beta   90.00
_cell.angle_gamma   90.00
#
_symmetry.space_group_name_H-M   'P 1'
#
loop_
_entity.id
_entity.type
_entity.pdbx_description
1 polymer ?
#
loop_
_entity_poly.entity_id
_entity_poly.type
_entity_poly.pdbx_seq_one_letter_code
_entity_poly.pdbx_strand_id
1 'polypeptide(L)'
;MSPRRVEVTGEITSIAYPGAGNSPVLRARIKAPEGEFVLAFLGRTIVRCIEVGSRLTVRGAVSGRDAVPTIFDPAYTVLPSE
;
A
#
# COMPACT_ATOMS: atom_id res chain seq x y z
N MET A 1 2.73 -17.68 14.59
CA MET A 1 3.73 -17.00 13.75
C MET A 1 3.43 -15.52 13.84
N SER A 2 4.33 -14.72 14.42
CA SER A 2 4.09 -13.28 14.61
C SER A 2 4.07 -12.58 13.24
N PRO A 3 3.18 -11.59 13.02
CA PRO A 3 3.18 -10.83 11.77
C PRO A 3 4.52 -10.09 11.63
N ARG A 4 5.23 -10.32 10.52
CA ARG A 4 6.47 -9.59 10.21
C ARG A 4 6.10 -8.13 9.94
N ARG A 5 6.63 -7.20 10.75
CA ARG A 5 6.48 -5.77 10.47
C ARG A 5 7.59 -5.30 9.53
N VAL A 6 7.23 -4.37 8.65
CA VAL A 6 8.12 -3.76 7.67
C VAL A 6 7.94 -2.26 7.65
N GLU A 7 9.00 -1.56 7.27
CA GLU A 7 9.00 -0.16 6.85
C GLU A 7 9.60 -0.11 5.46
N VAL A 8 8.86 0.45 4.51
CA VAL A 8 9.27 0.51 3.09
C VAL A 8 9.13 1.94 2.59
N THR A 9 10.09 2.40 1.80
CA THR A 9 10.03 3.71 1.16
C THR A 9 10.14 3.54 -0.35
N GLY A 10 9.20 4.13 -1.09
CA GLY A 10 9.09 3.89 -2.51
C GLY A 10 8.07 4.80 -3.19
N GLU A 11 7.83 4.52 -4.47
CA GLU A 11 6.93 5.28 -5.33
C GLU A 11 5.66 4.48 -5.62
N ILE A 12 4.50 5.15 -5.59
CA ILE A 12 3.23 4.55 -6.01
C ILE A 12 3.21 4.38 -7.52
N THR A 13 3.09 3.14 -7.99
CA THR A 13 3.08 2.82 -9.42
C THR A 13 1.68 2.62 -9.98
N SER A 14 0.70 2.25 -9.15
CA SER A 14 -0.70 2.13 -9.55
C SER A 14 -1.64 2.23 -8.35
N ILE A 15 -2.88 2.66 -8.61
CA ILE A 15 -3.98 2.67 -7.65
C ILE A 15 -5.19 2.02 -8.33
N ALA A 16 -5.73 0.97 -7.71
CA ALA A 16 -6.93 0.28 -8.11
C ALA A 16 -8.05 0.52 -7.10
N TYR A 17 -9.11 1.17 -7.55
CA TYR A 17 -10.30 1.41 -6.76
C TYR A 17 -11.19 0.17 -6.70
N PRO A 18 -11.92 -0.04 -5.59
CA PRO A 18 -12.81 -1.19 -5.45
C PRO A 18 -13.93 -1.14 -6.50
N GLY A 19 -14.25 -2.30 -7.08
CA GLY A 19 -15.47 -2.50 -7.86
C GLY A 19 -16.73 -2.55 -6.99
N ALA A 20 -17.89 -2.78 -7.61
CA ALA A 20 -19.15 -2.92 -6.88
C ALA A 20 -19.11 -4.12 -5.91
N GLY A 21 -19.50 -3.91 -4.65
CA GLY A 21 -19.54 -4.96 -3.63
C GLY A 21 -19.65 -4.42 -2.20
N ASN A 22 -19.87 -5.33 -1.23
CA ASN A 22 -20.17 -4.96 0.16
C ASN A 22 -18.94 -4.67 1.04
N SER A 23 -17.73 -5.05 0.59
CA SER A 23 -16.49 -4.81 1.33
C SER A 23 -15.42 -4.23 0.40
N PRO A 24 -15.34 -2.91 0.26
CA PRO A 24 -14.40 -2.28 -0.64
C PRO A 24 -12.97 -2.45 -0.12
N VAL A 25 -12.05 -2.76 -1.04
CA VAL A 25 -10.61 -2.73 -0.76
C VAL A 25 -9.92 -1.93 -1.86
N LEU A 26 -9.42 -0.76 -1.49
CA LEU A 26 -8.57 0.05 -2.35
C LEU A 26 -7.15 -0.51 -2.28
N ARG A 27 -6.54 -0.73 -3.44
CA ARG A 27 -5.18 -1.26 -3.54
C ARG A 27 -4.27 -0.25 -4.21
N ALA A 28 -3.13 0.02 -3.61
CA ALA A 28 -2.05 0.74 -4.27
C ALA A 28 -0.82 -0.17 -4.39
N ARG A 29 -0.06 -0.05 -5.46
CA ARG A 29 1.26 -0.69 -5.57
C ARG A 29 2.35 0.32 -5.27
N ILE A 30 3.31 -0.09 -4.45
CA ILE A 30 4.51 0.68 -4.16
C ILE A 30 5.73 -0.09 -4.66
N LYS A 31 6.58 0.58 -5.43
CA LYS A 31 7.88 0.06 -5.84
C LYS A 31 8.96 0.67 -4.95
N ALA A 32 9.63 -0.19 -4.19
CA ALA A 32 10.73 0.14 -3.29
C ALA A 32 12.01 -0.60 -3.72
N PRO A 33 13.20 -0.22 -3.20
CA PRO A 33 14.45 -0.93 -3.49
C PRO A 33 14.40 -2.43 -3.12
N GLU A 34 13.64 -2.79 -2.09
CA GLU A 34 13.47 -4.17 -1.61
C GLU A 34 12.50 -4.99 -2.48
N GLY A 35 11.76 -4.34 -3.38
CA GLY A 35 10.79 -4.97 -4.26
C GLY A 35 9.46 -4.23 -4.35
N GLU A 36 8.47 -4.91 -4.93
CA GLU A 36 7.10 -4.39 -5.06
C GLU A 36 6.23 -4.91 -3.92
N PHE A 37 5.39 -4.02 -3.38
CA PHE A 37 4.42 -4.34 -2.33
C PHE A 37 3.03 -3.83 -2.74
N VAL A 38 2.00 -4.52 -2.24
CA VAL A 38 0.62 -4.04 -2.31
C VAL A 38 0.25 -3.40 -0.98
N LEU A 39 -0.27 -2.18 -1.03
CA LEU A 39 -0.92 -1.50 0.09
C LEU A 39 -2.42 -1.74 -0.04
N ALA A 40 -3.00 -2.51 0.89
CA ALA A 40 -4.42 -2.83 0.87
C ALA A 40 -5.15 -2.04 1.97
N PHE A 41 -5.95 -1.06 1.56
CA PHE A 41 -6.77 -0.24 2.45
C PHE A 41 -8.19 -0.81 2.53
N LEU A 42 -8.49 -1.47 3.65
CA LEU A 42 -9.74 -2.18 3.86
C LEU A 42 -10.87 -1.19 4.20
N GLY A 43 -12.05 -1.42 3.64
CA GLY A 43 -13.22 -0.55 3.85
C GLY A 43 -13.08 0.84 3.24
N ARG A 44 -12.00 1.10 2.48
CA ARG A 44 -11.75 2.40 1.85
C ARG A 44 -12.15 2.38 0.39
N THR A 45 -12.87 3.42 -0.03
CA THR A 45 -13.15 3.75 -1.42
C THR A 45 -12.32 4.94 -1.90
N ILE A 46 -11.68 5.66 -0.98
CA ILE A 46 -10.79 6.78 -1.23
C ILE A 46 -9.59 6.71 -0.28
N VAL A 47 -8.43 7.10 -0.79
CA VAL A 47 -7.21 7.35 -0.01
C VAL A 47 -6.72 8.74 -0.39
N ARG A 48 -6.39 9.56 0.61
CA ARG A 48 -6.06 10.96 0.38
C ARG A 48 -4.56 11.13 0.20
N CYS A 49 -4.17 12.17 -0.52
CA CYS A 49 -2.78 12.62 -0.64
C CYS A 49 -1.82 11.64 -1.31
N ILE A 50 -2.33 10.56 -1.92
CA ILE A 50 -1.51 9.64 -2.72
C ILE A 50 -2.06 9.55 -4.13
N GLU A 51 -1.17 9.69 -5.09
CA GLU A 51 -1.39 9.57 -6.52
C GLU A 51 -0.32 8.65 -7.11
N VAL A 52 -0.51 8.21 -8.35
CA VAL A 52 0.58 7.53 -9.08
C VAL A 52 1.75 8.52 -9.23
N GLY A 53 2.96 8.08 -8.92
CA GLY A 53 4.16 8.91 -8.82
C GLY A 53 4.42 9.49 -7.43
N SER A 54 3.47 9.41 -6.49
CA SER A 54 3.72 9.85 -5.11
C SER A 54 4.77 8.99 -4.42
N ARG A 55 5.73 9.62 -3.75
CA ARG A 55 6.74 8.93 -2.95
C ARG A 55 6.32 8.88 -1.48
N LEU A 56 6.30 7.68 -0.89
CA LEU A 56 5.79 7.46 0.47
C LEU A 56 6.78 6.65 1.30
N THR A 57 6.75 6.86 2.62
CA THR A 57 7.22 5.87 3.61
C THR A 57 6.01 5.17 4.21
N VAL A 58 6.04 3.84 4.26
CA VAL A 58 4.91 3.00 4.67
C VAL A 58 5.35 2.03 5.76
N ARG A 59 4.55 1.89 6.82
CA ARG A 59 4.79 0.99 7.95
C ARG A 59 3.58 0.09 8.19
N GLY A 60 3.82 -1.21 8.34
CA GLY A 60 2.75 -2.15 8.63
C GLY A 60 3.19 -3.60 8.76
N ALA A 61 2.23 -4.47 9.00
CA ALA A 61 2.44 -5.92 8.97
C ALA A 61 2.34 -6.43 7.52
N VAL A 62 3.34 -7.18 7.07
CA VAL A 62 3.34 -7.80 5.75
C VAL A 62 2.78 -9.21 5.81
N SER A 63 1.81 -9.50 4.95
CA SER A 63 1.35 -10.85 4.63
C SER A 63 2.16 -11.40 3.45
N GLY A 64 2.78 -12.56 3.65
CA GLY A 64 3.49 -13.30 2.62
C GLY A 64 2.69 -14.43 1.97
N ARG A 65 1.38 -14.53 2.23
CA ARG A 65 0.53 -15.59 1.64
C ARG A 65 0.19 -15.35 0.17
N ASP A 66 0.27 -14.11 -0.28
CA ASP A 66 -0.09 -13.70 -1.64
C ASP A 66 1.13 -13.70 -2.55
N ALA A 67 0.91 -13.77 -3.87
CA ALA A 67 1.99 -13.74 -4.87
C ALA A 67 2.83 -12.45 -4.80
N VAL A 68 2.25 -11.36 -4.30
CA VAL A 68 2.94 -10.09 -4.00
C VAL A 68 2.77 -9.77 -2.52
N PRO A 69 3.85 -9.45 -1.78
CA PRO A 69 3.75 -9.09 -0.36
C PRO A 69 2.76 -7.94 -0.13
N THR A 70 1.77 -8.17 0.73
CA THR A 70 0.69 -7.21 0.95
C THR A 70 0.73 -6.66 2.37
N ILE A 71 0.67 -5.34 2.50
CA ILE A 71 0.58 -4.62 3.77
C ILE A 71 -0.86 -4.11 3.92
N PHE A 72 -1.56 -4.64 4.90
CA PHE A 72 -2.95 -4.29 5.18
C PHE A 72 -3.03 -3.09 6.12
N ASP A 73 -3.92 -2.14 5.79
CA ASP A 73 -4.17 -0.89 6.51
C ASP A 73 -2.89 -0.23 7.06
N PRO A 74 -1.89 0.02 6.18
CA PRO A 74 -0.63 0.56 6.63
C PRO A 74 -0.77 2.00 7.11
N ALA A 75 0.12 2.39 8.03
CA ALA A 75 0.42 3.79 8.23
C ALA A 75 1.33 4.27 7.09
N TYR A 76 1.10 5.46 6.56
CA TYR A 76 1.95 6.05 5.52
C TYR A 76 2.17 7.54 5.74
N THR A 77 3.32 8.01 5.28
CA THR A 77 3.68 9.43 5.20
C THR A 77 4.04 9.75 3.76
N VAL A 78 3.41 10.78 3.20
CA VAL A 78 3.76 11.31 1.87
C VAL A 78 5.02 12.14 2.00
N LEU A 79 6.01 11.85 1.17
CA LEU A 79 7.25 12.60 1.10
C LEU A 79 7.09 13.79 0.15
N PRO A 80 7.79 14.91 0.37
CA PRO A 80 7.76 16.06 -0.54
C PRO A 80 8.16 15.65 -1.96
N SER A 81 7.49 16.25 -2.95
CA SER A 81 7.97 16.27 -4.34
C SER A 81 9.25 17.10 -4.39
N GLU A 82 10.29 16.61 -5.07
CA GLU A 82 11.43 17.44 -5.46
C GLU A 82 11.06 18.38 -6.62
#